data_AF-A0A358FVL9-F1
#
_entry.id   AF-A0A358FVL9-F1
#
_cell.length_a   1.000
_cell.length_b   1.000
_cell.length_c   1.000
_cell.angle_alpha   90.00
_cell.angle_beta   90.00
_cell.angle_gamma   90.00
#
_symmetry.space_group_name_H-M   'P 1'
#
loop_
_entity.id
_entity.type
_entity.pdbx_description
1 polymer ?
#
loop_
_entity_poly.entity_id
_entity_poly.type
_entity_poly.pdbx_seq_one_letter_code
_entity_poly.pdbx_strand_id
1 'polypeptide(L)' 'MVENDGLSIADRAQAGTIAERLRDIGEQLDDLALSVLRDAAEAGTERPAADKRLTQARRSVEKAAHVLESLSGD' A
#
# COMPACT_ATOMS: atom_id res chain seq x y z
N MET A 1 -19.24 23.27 -4.08
CA MET A 1 -19.64 22.69 -5.38
C MET A 1 -19.37 21.20 -5.26
N VAL A 2 -20.41 20.37 -5.20
CA VAL A 2 -20.29 18.92 -5.08
C VAL A 2 -20.28 18.39 -6.52
N GLU A 3 -19.21 17.71 -6.92
CA GLU A 3 -19.18 17.01 -8.21
C GLU A 3 -20.00 15.72 -8.14
N ASN A 4 -20.22 15.09 -9.30
CA ASN A 4 -21.21 14.04 -9.57
C ASN A 4 -21.05 12.74 -8.73
N ASP A 5 -20.00 12.65 -7.92
CA ASP A 5 -19.59 11.53 -7.06
C ASP A 5 -19.87 11.74 -5.56
N GLY A 6 -20.35 12.93 -5.15
CA GLY A 6 -20.87 13.17 -3.80
C GLY A 6 -19.84 13.47 -2.71
N LEU A 7 -18.56 13.66 -3.07
CA LEU A 7 -17.49 13.95 -2.11
C LEU A 7 -17.29 15.47 -1.93
N SER A 8 -17.09 15.90 -0.68
CA SER A 8 -16.69 17.28 -0.39
C SER A 8 -15.19 17.48 -0.66
N ILE A 9 -14.75 18.74 -0.74
CA ILE A 9 -13.31 19.08 -0.84
C ILE A 9 -12.51 18.50 0.34
N ALA A 10 -13.10 18.50 1.54
CA ALA A 10 -12.47 17.92 2.72
C ALA A 10 -12.32 16.39 2.61
N ASP A 11 -13.32 15.71 2.04
CA ASP A 11 -13.25 14.25 1.82
C ASP A 11 -12.17 13.90 0.79
N ARG A 12 -12.04 14.69 -0.28
CA ARG A 12 -10.98 14.52 -1.29
C ARG A 12 -9.58 14.73 -0.71
N ALA A 13 -9.40 15.79 0.09
CA ALA A 13 -8.13 16.04 0.78
C ALA A 13 -7.79 14.89 1.74
N GLN A 14 -8.78 14.39 2.49
CA GLN A 14 -8.61 13.25 3.38
C GLN A 14 -8.28 11.96 2.60
N ALA A 15 -8.88 11.74 1.43
CA ALA A 15 -8.54 10.61 0.56
C ALA A 15 -7.07 10.65 0.13
N GLY A 16 -6.55 11.82 -0.25
CA GLY A 16 -5.14 12.03 -0.57
C GLY A 16 -4.22 11.69 0.61
N THR A 17 -4.51 12.19 1.82
CA THR A 17 -3.75 11.85 3.03
C THR A 17 -3.77 10.34 3.33
N ILE A 18 -4.90 9.65 3.11
CA ILE A 18 -4.96 8.19 3.29
C ILE A 18 -4.13 7.49 2.22
N ALA A 19 -4.15 7.96 0.97
CA ALA A 19 -3.35 7.40 -0.11
C ALA A 19 -1.85 7.48 0.18
N GLU A 20 -1.36 8.64 0.62
CA GLU A 20 0.04 8.84 1.04
C GLU A 20 0.43 7.83 2.15
N ARG A 21 -0.40 7.71 3.18
CA ARG A 21 -0.14 6.74 4.27
C ARG A 21 -0.13 5.30 3.78
N LEU A 22 -0.95 4.95 2.79
CA LEU A 22 -0.94 3.62 2.19
C LEU A 22 0.31 3.38 1.33
N ARG A 23 0.88 4.41 0.70
CA ARG A 23 2.18 4.34 0.02
C ARG A 23 3.30 4.05 1.01
N ASP A 24 3.35 4.78 2.12
CA ASP A 24 4.32 4.54 3.19
C ASP A 24 4.22 3.11 3.75
N ILE A 25 3.00 2.60 3.92
CA ILE A 25 2.76 1.21 4.35
C ILE A 25 3.22 0.24 3.26
N GLY A 26 3.01 0.57 1.98
CA GLY A 26 3.49 -0.23 0.85
C GLY A 26 5.02 -0.41 0.87
N GLU A 27 5.76 0.66 1.13
CA GLU A 27 7.23 0.64 1.29
C GLU A 27 7.65 -0.22 2.49
N GLN A 28 7.02 -0.03 3.64
CA GLN A 28 7.28 -0.84 4.84
C GLN A 28 7.02 -2.34 4.62
N LEU A 29 6.00 -2.68 3.82
CA LEU A 29 5.72 -4.07 3.46
C LEU A 29 6.77 -4.66 2.51
N ASP A 30 7.35 -3.85 1.62
CA ASP A 30 8.45 -4.26 0.74
C ASP A 30 9.73 -4.50 1.53
N ASP A 31 10.07 -3.60 2.45
CA ASP A 31 11.21 -3.74 3.37
C ASP A 31 11.08 -4.99 4.23
N LEU A 32 9.88 -5.26 4.76
CA LEU A 32 9.61 -6.47 5.54
C LEU A 32 9.74 -7.73 4.70
N ALA A 33 9.25 -7.73 3.45
CA ALA A 33 9.41 -8.86 2.54
C ALA A 33 10.89 -9.12 2.25
N LEU A 34 11.68 -8.07 2.02
CA LEU A 34 13.11 -8.17 1.80
C LEU A 34 13.84 -8.71 3.04
N SER A 35 13.49 -8.27 4.25
CA SER A 35 14.04 -8.80 5.49
C SER A 35 13.77 -10.30 5.62
N VAL A 36 12.53 -10.74 5.42
CA VAL A 36 12.15 -12.16 5.50
C VAL A 36 12.91 -13.02 4.49
N LEU A 37 13.14 -12.49 3.28
CA LEU A 37 13.95 -13.19 2.26
C LEU A 37 15.42 -13.28 2.65
N ARG A 38 15.99 -12.22 3.24
CA ARG A 38 17.38 -12.21 3.71
C ARG A 38 17.59 -13.22 4.84
N ASP A 39 16.70 -13.22 5.84
CA ASP A 39 16.76 -14.15 6.96
C ASP A 39 16.69 -15.61 6.48
N ALA A 40 15.82 -15.90 5.52
CA ALA A 40 15.70 -17.24 4.94
C ALA A 40 16.96 -17.67 4.18
N ALA A 41 17.59 -16.74 3.45
CA ALA A 41 18.83 -16.98 2.73
C ALA A 41 20.01 -17.21 3.69
N GLU A 42 20.12 -16.41 4.76
CA GLU A 42 21.12 -16.58 5.81
C GLU A 42 20.95 -17.91 6.56
N ALA A 43 19.70 -18.33 6.79
CA ALA A 43 19.39 -19.63 7.38
C ALA A 43 19.57 -20.82 6.40
N GLY A 44 19.84 -20.58 5.11
CA GLY A 44 19.94 -21.63 4.09
C GLY A 44 18.63 -22.37 3.84
N THR A 45 17.49 -21.71 4.05
CA THR A 45 16.14 -22.27 3.93
C THR A 45 15.46 -21.86 2.63
N GLU A 46 14.35 -22.51 2.31
CA GLU A 46 13.53 -22.15 1.15
C GLU A 46 12.81 -20.81 1.33
N ARG A 47 12.33 -20.25 0.22
CA ARG A 47 11.56 -18.99 0.22
C ARG A 47 10.33 -19.12 1.12
N PRO A 48 10.19 -18.29 2.18
CA PRO A 48 9.09 -18.44 3.14
C PRO A 48 7.72 -18.17 2.50
N ALA A 49 6.71 -18.94 2.89
CA ALA A 49 5.32 -18.69 2.46
C ALA A 49 4.78 -17.31 2.90
N ALA A 50 5.43 -16.65 3.87
CA ALA A 50 5.11 -15.29 4.30
C ALA A 50 5.40 -14.25 3.20
N ASP A 51 6.47 -14.42 2.40
CA ASP A 51 6.85 -13.46 1.36
C ASP A 51 5.73 -13.25 0.32
N LYS A 52 5.07 -14.33 -0.11
CA LYS A 52 3.92 -14.24 -1.02
C LYS A 52 2.78 -13.42 -0.40
N ARG A 53 2.52 -13.62 0.89
CA ARG A 53 1.45 -12.89 1.61
C ARG A 53 1.81 -11.42 1.79
N LEU A 54 3.07 -11.11 2.08
CA LEU A 54 3.58 -9.73 2.18
C LEU A 54 3.46 -9.00 0.82
N THR A 55 3.83 -9.66 -0.28
CA THR A 55 3.65 -9.12 -1.64
C THR A 55 2.17 -8.87 -1.95
N GLN A 56 1.28 -9.76 -1.55
CA GLN A 56 -0.17 -9.58 -1.73
C GLN A 56 -0.71 -8.40 -0.91
N ALA A 57 -0.25 -8.25 0.34
CA ALA A 57 -0.60 -7.12 1.18
C ALA A 57 -0.12 -5.80 0.54
N ARG A 58 1.14 -5.73 0.09
CA ARG A 58 1.70 -4.55 -0.59
C ARG A 58 0.86 -4.14 -1.79
N ARG A 59 0.58 -5.08 -2.70
CA ARG A 59 -0.26 -4.81 -3.88
C ARG A 59 -1.67 -4.35 -3.51
N SER A 60 -2.22 -4.84 -2.41
CA SER A 60 -3.55 -4.45 -1.95
C SER A 60 -3.56 -3.00 -1.46
N VAL A 61 -2.54 -2.57 -0.71
CA VAL A 61 -2.43 -1.18 -0.24
C VAL A 61 -2.09 -0.23 -1.39
N GLU A 62 -1.24 -0.61 -2.34
CA GLU A 62 -0.94 0.18 -3.54
C GLU A 62 -2.19 0.38 -4.40
N LYS A 63 -2.99 -0.67 -4.58
CA LYS A 63 -4.26 -0.56 -5.30
C LYS A 63 -5.24 0.36 -4.58
N ALA A 64 -5.32 0.27 -3.25
CA ALA A 64 -6.17 1.16 -2.46
C ALA A 64 -5.70 2.62 -2.55
N ALA A 65 -4.38 2.86 -2.46
CA ALA A 65 -3.79 4.19 -2.64
C ALA A 65 -4.16 4.77 -4.01
N HIS A 66 -3.98 4.00 -5.08
CA HIS A 66 -4.32 4.45 -6.43
C HIS A 66 -5.80 4.81 -6.61
N VAL A 67 -6.71 4.03 -6.01
CA VAL A 67 -8.15 4.34 -6.03
C VAL A 67 -8.42 5.65 -5.29
N LEU A 68 -7.75 5.89 -4.16
CA LEU A 68 -7.93 7.12 -3.37
C LEU A 68 -7.30 8.35 -4.04
N GLU A 69 -6.16 8.22 -4.71
CA GLU A 69 -5.53 9.27 -5.54
C GLU A 69 -6.52 9.75 -6.62
N SER A 70 -7.21 8.82 -7.28
CA SER A 70 -8.23 9.17 -8.27
C SER A 70 -9.44 9.92 -7.69
N LEU A 71 -9.64 9.87 -6.37
CA LEU A 71 -10.69 10.64 -5.68
C LEU A 71 -10.17 11.99 -5.17
N SER A 72 -8.87 12.13 -4.89
CA SER A 72 -8.27 13.38 -4.42
C SER A 72 -8.09 14.42 -5.53
N GLY A 73 -8.10 13.99 -6.79
CA GLY A 73 -7.99 14.88 -7.95
C GLY A 73 -6.54 15.15 -8.40
N ASP A 74 -5.59 14.33 -7.91
CA ASP A 74 -4.20 14.30 -8.36
C ASP A 74 -3.98 13.18 -9.41
#